data_AF-A0A2E4Z1T3-F1
#
_entry.id   AF-A0A2E4Z1T3-F1
#
_cell.length_a   1.000
_cell.length_b   1.000
_cell.length_c   1.000
_cell.angle_alpha   90.00
_cell.angle_beta   90.00
_cell.angle_gamma   90.00
#
_symmetry.space_group_name_H-M   'P 1'
#
loop_
_entity.id
_entity.type
_entity.pdbx_description
1 polymer ?
#
loop_
_entity_poly.entity_id
_entity_poly.type
_entity_poly.pdbx_seq_one_letter_code
_entity_poly.pdbx_strand_id
1 'polypeptide(L)' 'RRDEVEAAWKWVDPILSAWDSTNQKAHAYTAGTWGPSQAIALIERDGRTWHESD' A
#
# COMPACT_ATOMS: atom_id res chain seq x y z
N ARG A 1 -20.87 0.32 -12.85
CA ARG A 1 -20.97 0.31 -11.37
C ARG A 1 -20.78 -1.06 -10.73
N ARG A 2 -21.47 -2.14 -11.14
CA ARG A 2 -21.20 -3.48 -10.52
C ARG A 2 -19.92 -4.12 -11.09
N ASP A 3 -19.71 -3.98 -12.38
CA ASP A 3 -18.48 -4.32 -13.11
C ASP A 3 -17.22 -3.64 -12.55
N GLU A 4 -17.30 -2.35 -12.20
CA GLU A 4 -16.19 -1.59 -11.61
C GLU A 4 -15.78 -2.16 -10.24
N VAL A 5 -16.75 -2.59 -9.42
CA VAL A 5 -16.49 -3.19 -8.11
C VAL A 5 -15.84 -4.57 -8.27
N GLU A 6 -16.35 -5.40 -9.18
CA GLU A 6 -15.75 -6.72 -9.46
C GLU A 6 -14.32 -6.58 -10.00
N ALA A 7 -14.05 -5.57 -10.84
CA ALA A 7 -12.71 -5.30 -11.35
C ALA A 7 -11.75 -4.85 -10.25
N ALA A 8 -12.21 -4.03 -9.30
CA ALA A 8 -11.42 -3.63 -8.14
C ALA A 8 -11.07 -4.84 -7.25
N TRP A 9 -12.05 -5.70 -6.96
CA TRP A 9 -11.82 -6.91 -6.16
C TRP A 9 -10.86 -7.89 -6.82
N LYS A 10 -10.98 -8.10 -8.14
CA LYS A 10 -10.04 -8.93 -8.91
C LYS A 10 -8.58 -8.49 -8.73
N TRP A 11 -8.32 -7.21 -8.48
CA TRP A 11 -6.97 -6.69 -8.23
C TRP A 11 -6.53 -6.81 -6.76
N VAL A 12 -7.46 -6.66 -5.82
CA VAL A 12 -7.18 -6.68 -4.37
C VAL A 12 -7.02 -8.11 -3.82
N ASP A 13 -7.82 -9.06 -4.30
CA ASP A 13 -7.83 -10.45 -3.78
C ASP A 13 -6.46 -11.13 -3.78
N PRO A 14 -5.64 -11.03 -4.86
CA PRO A 14 -4.30 -11.62 -4.84
C PRO A 14 -3.37 -10.98 -3.80
N ILE A 15 -3.53 -9.68 -3.51
CA ILE A 15 -2.72 -8.97 -2.50
C ILE A 15 -3.07 -9.49 -1.11
N LEU A 16 -4.36 -9.65 -0.81
CA LEU A 16 -4.83 -10.21 0.47
C LEU A 16 -4.33 -11.64 0.68
N SER A 17 -4.48 -12.50 -0.34
CA SER A 17 -3.99 -13.88 -0.31
C SER A 17 -2.47 -13.97 -0.08
N ALA A 18 -1.71 -13.04 -0.69
CA ALA A 18 -0.27 -12.95 -0.45
C ALA A 18 0.05 -12.58 1.01
N TRP A 19 -0.65 -11.62 1.60
CA TRP A 19 -0.43 -11.24 3.00
C TRP A 19 -0.77 -12.38 3.97
N ASP A 20 -1.87 -13.10 3.73
CA ASP A 20 -2.28 -14.24 4.56
C ASP A 20 -1.27 -15.40 4.46
N SER A 21 -0.79 -15.72 3.25
CA SER A 21 0.15 -16.83 3.04
C SER A 21 1.57 -16.54 3.53
N THR A 22 1.99 -15.28 3.52
CA THR A 22 3.33 -14.86 3.98
C THR A 22 3.36 -14.49 5.46
N ASN A 23 2.19 -14.37 6.11
CA ASN A 23 2.04 -13.81 7.44
C ASN A 23 2.71 -12.42 7.57
N GLN A 24 2.64 -11.64 6.49
CA GLN A 24 3.28 -10.33 6.43
C GLN A 24 2.51 -9.32 7.29
N LYS A 25 3.17 -8.80 8.31
CA LYS A 25 2.60 -7.78 9.20
C LYS A 25 2.79 -6.38 8.62
N ALA A 26 1.83 -5.51 8.91
CA ALA A 26 1.96 -4.09 8.62
C ALA A 26 3.16 -3.49 9.37
N HIS A 27 3.90 -2.61 8.69
CA HIS A 27 4.98 -1.86 9.31
C HIS A 27 4.40 -0.78 10.23
N ALA A 28 4.86 -0.76 11.47
CA ALA A 28 4.49 0.28 12.43
C ALA A 28 5.13 1.62 12.06
N TYR A 29 4.48 2.70 12.47
CA TYR A 29 4.98 4.06 12.34
C TYR A 29 4.51 4.90 13.54
N THR A 30 5.24 5.98 13.83
CA THR A 30 4.92 6.88 14.93
C THR A 30 3.68 7.72 14.59
N ALA A 31 2.76 7.89 15.53
CA ALA A 31 1.61 8.75 15.33
C ALA A 31 2.05 10.19 15.00
N GLY A 32 1.38 10.82 14.02
CA GLY A 32 1.75 12.15 13.53
C GLY A 32 2.82 12.15 12.42
N THR A 33 3.34 10.99 12.01
CA THR A 33 4.19 10.87 10.81
C THR A 33 3.40 10.42 9.59
N TRP A 34 4.04 10.52 8.42
CA TRP A 34 3.48 10.10 7.13
C TRP A 34 3.49 8.59 6.89
N GLY A 35 3.83 7.78 7.89
CA GLY A 35 3.93 6.33 7.77
C GLY A 35 5.36 5.79 7.91
N PRO A 36 5.55 4.51 7.58
CA PRO A 36 6.84 3.83 7.70
C PRO A 36 7.79 4.22 6.56
N SER A 37 9.11 4.13 6.78
CA SER A 37 10.11 4.44 5.75
C SER A 37 9.98 3.57 4.50
N GLN A 38 9.44 2.36 4.63
CA GLN A 38 9.15 1.47 3.51
C GLN A 38 8.13 2.08 2.52
N ALA A 39 7.21 2.94 2.96
CA ALA A 39 6.26 3.61 2.09
C ALA A 39 6.93 4.70 1.22
N ILE A 40 7.97 5.35 1.73
CA ILE A 40 8.79 6.31 0.98
C ILE A 40 9.64 5.55 -0.04
N ALA A 41 10.39 4.54 0.41
CA ALA A 41 11.25 3.73 -0.45
C ALA A 41 10.49 3.05 -1.61
N LEU A 42 9.23 2.68 -1.39
CA LEU A 42 8.37 2.07 -2.42
C LEU A 42 8.19 2.98 -3.63
N ILE A 43 7.92 4.27 -3.41
CA ILE A 43 7.62 5.25 -4.46
C ILE A 43 8.91 5.83 -5.04
N GLU A 44 9.94 6.02 -4.21
CA GLU A 44 11.27 6.47 -4.66
C GLU A 44 11.92 5.49 -5.64
N ARG A 45 11.68 4.18 -5.50
CA ARG A 45 12.14 3.17 -6.46
C ARG A 45 11.68 3.46 -7.89
N ASP A 46 10.54 4.13 -8.03
CA ASP A 46 9.98 4.52 -9.32
C ASP A 46 10.33 5.98 -9.69
N GLY A 47 11.28 6.61 -8.98
CA GLY A 47 11.73 7.99 -9.21
C GLY A 47 10.69 9.05 -8.84
N ARG A 48 9.76 8.72 -7.95
CA ARG A 48 8.66 9.60 -7.52
C ARG A 48 8.80 9.96 -6.04
N THR A 49 8.16 11.05 -5.63
CA THR A 49 8.09 11.48 -4.23
C THR A 49 6.62 11.75 -3.87
N TRP A 50 6.27 11.50 -2.62
CA TRP A 50 4.97 11.91 -2.08
C TRP A 50 4.84 13.44 -2.11
N HIS A 51 3.64 13.93 -2.38
CA HIS A 51 3.37 15.36 -2.29
C HIS A 51 3.32 15.76 -0.82
N GLU A 52 4.34 16.47 -0.33
CA GLU A 52 4.31 17.11 0.98
C GLU A 52 3.53 18.42 0.85
N SER A 53 2.40 18.51 1.56
CA SER A 53 1.69 19.79 1.71
C SER A 53 2.43 20.60 2.75
N ASP A 54 3.07 21.70 2.34
CA ASP A 54 3.59 22.72 3.26
C ASP A 54 2.49 23.30 4.17
#